data_AF-A0A0R1P2B8-F1
#
_entry.id   AF-A0A0R1P2B8-F1
#
_cell.length_a   1.000
_cell.length_b   1.000
_cell.length_c   1.000
_cell.angle_alpha   90.00
_cell.angle_beta   90.00
_cell.angle_gamma   90.00
#
_symmetry.space_group_name_H-M   'P 1'
#
loop_
_entity.id
_entity.type
_entity.pdbx_description
1 polymer ?
#
loop_
_entity_poly.entity_id
_entity_poly.type
_entity_poly.pdbx_seq_one_letter_code
_entity_poly.pdbx_strand_id
1 'polypeptide(L)'
;MGSRVIVYSLTKKGALQLENWIKQPITELAVSHDLFSLKLFFINDQNDPRIAELIDEEKALIKSQLQHLYARKKLLFSDQKNIKKNYGHYLILTRAISRNEGQLEWLNSL
;
A
#
# COMPACT_ATOMS: atom_id res chain seq x y z
N MET A 1 -36.14 3.72 20.22
CA MET A 1 -36.03 3.08 18.89
C MET A 1 -34.82 2.17 18.90
N GLY A 2 -35.00 0.85 18.79
CA GLY A 2 -33.88 -0.10 18.77
C GLY A 2 -33.33 -0.23 17.35
N SER A 3 -32.06 0.12 17.15
CA SER A 3 -31.38 -0.02 15.86
C SER A 3 -31.28 -1.49 15.46
N ARG A 4 -31.73 -1.84 14.25
CA ARG A 4 -31.51 -3.19 13.68
C ARG A 4 -30.05 -3.33 13.26
N VAL A 5 -29.38 -4.39 13.72
CA VAL A 5 -28.03 -4.76 13.27
C VAL A 5 -28.17 -5.91 12.28
N ILE A 6 -27.66 -5.72 11.07
CA ILE A 6 -27.54 -6.80 10.07
C ILE A 6 -26.14 -7.40 10.22
N VAL A 7 -26.07 -8.71 10.45
CA VAL A 7 -24.81 -9.45 10.59
C VAL A 7 -24.64 -10.33 9.34
N TYR A 8 -23.49 -10.19 8.68
CA TYR A 8 -23.13 -10.99 7.52
C TYR A 8 -22.21 -12.14 7.92
N SER A 9 -22.41 -13.31 7.32
CA SER A 9 -21.54 -14.47 7.47
C SER A 9 -21.32 -15.15 6.13
N LEU A 10 -20.18 -15.83 5.99
CA LEU A 10 -19.82 -16.51 4.75
C LEU A 10 -20.70 -17.77 4.60
N THR A 11 -21.39 -17.89 3.46
CA THR A 11 -22.08 -19.14 3.12
C THR A 11 -21.09 -20.19 2.64
N LYS A 12 -21.49 -21.48 2.62
CA LYS A 12 -20.67 -22.56 2.02
C LYS A 12 -20.28 -22.25 0.57
N LYS A 13 -21.22 -21.70 -0.21
CA LYS A 13 -20.98 -21.26 -1.60
C LYS A 13 -19.95 -20.13 -1.65
N GLY A 14 -20.08 -19.14 -0.77
CA GLY A 14 -19.13 -18.02 -0.67
C GLY A 14 -17.73 -18.48 -0.29
N ALA A 15 -17.61 -19.43 0.65
CA ALA A 15 -16.33 -20.03 1.03
C ALA A 15 -15.66 -20.73 -0.15
N LEU A 16 -16.40 -21.56 -0.88
CA LEU A 16 -15.86 -22.25 -2.06
C LEU A 16 -15.44 -21.27 -3.16
N GLN A 17 -16.22 -20.21 -3.38
CA GLN A 17 -15.87 -19.17 -4.36
C GLN A 17 -14.57 -18.44 -3.98
N LEU A 18 -14.39 -18.11 -2.70
CA LEU A 18 -13.17 -17.48 -2.19
C LEU A 18 -11.95 -18.41 -2.36
N GLU A 19 -12.08 -19.69 -1.98
CA GLU A 19 -11.02 -20.69 -2.14
C GLU A 19 -10.62 -20.90 -3.60
N ASN A 20 -11.60 -20.93 -4.49
CA ASN A 20 -11.33 -21.03 -5.93
C ASN A 20 -10.59 -19.80 -6.45
N TRP A 21 -10.97 -18.60 -6.00
CA TRP A 21 -10.28 -17.35 -6.38
C TRP A 21 -8.84 -17.30 -5.87
N ILE A 22 -8.57 -17.73 -4.63
CA ILE A 22 -7.19 -17.79 -4.07
C ILE A 22 -6.28 -18.69 -4.91
N LYS A 23 -6.82 -19.74 -5.54
CA LYS A 23 -6.08 -20.67 -6.39
C LYS A 23 -5.88 -20.18 -7.82
N GLN A 24 -6.56 -19.11 -8.23
CA GLN A 24 -6.38 -18.57 -9.57
C GLN A 24 -4.96 -17.98 -9.70
N PRO A 25 -4.25 -18.28 -10.80
CA PRO A 25 -2.94 -17.69 -11.02
C PRO A 25 -3.07 -16.19 -11.23
N ILE A 26 -2.05 -15.45 -10.79
CA ILE A 26 -1.90 -14.04 -11.17
C ILE A 26 -1.31 -14.03 -12.59
N THR A 27 -2.09 -13.59 -13.56
CA THR A 27 -1.70 -13.57 -14.99
C THR A 27 -1.28 -12.20 -15.48
N GLU A 28 -1.58 -11.14 -14.72
CA GLU A 28 -1.36 -9.76 -15.11
C GLU A 28 -0.81 -8.94 -13.93
N LEU A 29 0.00 -7.94 -14.25
CA LEU A 29 0.44 -6.95 -13.27
C LEU A 29 -0.68 -5.95 -13.01
N ALA A 30 -0.76 -5.49 -11.76
CA ALA A 30 -1.67 -4.39 -11.42
C ALA A 30 -1.25 -3.12 -12.17
N VAL A 31 -2.19 -2.50 -12.88
CA VAL A 31 -1.99 -1.19 -13.50
C VAL A 31 -1.90 -0.14 -12.40
N SER A 32 -0.76 0.55 -12.30
CA SER A 32 -0.56 1.66 -11.36
C SER A 32 -0.70 2.99 -12.09
N HIS A 33 -1.52 3.89 -11.56
CA HIS A 33 -1.60 5.28 -12.01
C HIS A 33 -0.73 6.14 -11.08
N ASP A 34 0.48 6.44 -11.53
CA ASP A 34 1.42 7.28 -10.79
C ASP A 34 1.43 8.70 -11.38
N LEU A 35 0.77 9.63 -10.66
CA LEU A 35 0.65 11.02 -11.08
C LEU A 35 1.99 11.77 -10.98
N PHE A 36 2.84 11.42 -10.02
CA PHE A 36 4.16 12.04 -9.86
C PHE A 36 5.03 11.73 -11.07
N SER A 37 5.15 10.44 -11.42
CA SER A 37 5.91 10.01 -12.59
C SER A 37 5.35 10.61 -13.89
N LEU A 38 4.02 10.70 -14.02
CA LEU A 38 3.39 11.31 -15.19
C LEU A 38 3.68 12.81 -15.29
N LYS A 39 3.69 13.56 -14.19
CA LYS A 39 4.05 14.98 -14.18
C LYS A 39 5.52 15.17 -14.55
N LEU A 40 6.42 14.40 -13.94
CA LEU A 40 7.86 14.45 -14.25
C LEU A 40 8.13 14.16 -15.73
N PHE A 41 7.44 13.17 -16.31
CA PHE A 41 7.60 12.78 -17.71
C PHE A 41 7.42 13.94 -18.69
N PHE A 42 6.62 14.96 -18.36
CA PHE A 42 6.38 16.12 -19.23
C PHE A 42 7.34 17.29 -19.00
N ILE A 43 8.32 17.18 -18.09
CA ILE A 43 9.32 18.21 -17.84
C ILE A 43 10.62 17.83 -18.56
N ASN A 44 11.05 18.65 -19.54
CA ASN A 44 12.20 18.35 -20.40
C ASN A 44 13.51 19.01 -19.94
N ASP A 45 13.45 20.01 -19.05
CA ASP A 45 14.63 20.75 -18.56
C ASP A 45 15.00 20.28 -17.15
N GLN A 46 16.23 19.81 -16.99
CA GLN A 46 16.78 19.34 -15.71
C GLN A 46 16.89 20.46 -14.66
N ASN A 47 16.94 21.72 -15.07
CA ASN A 47 17.02 22.87 -14.18
C ASN A 47 15.64 23.48 -13.90
N ASP A 48 14.56 22.85 -14.35
CA ASP A 48 13.21 23.35 -14.12
C ASP A 48 12.89 23.33 -12.62
N PRO A 49 12.59 24.49 -12.00
CA PRO A 49 12.37 24.58 -10.56
C PRO A 49 11.18 23.73 -10.08
N ARG A 50 10.24 23.39 -10.97
CA ARG A 50 9.09 22.53 -10.64
C ARG A 50 9.51 21.10 -10.31
N ILE A 51 10.67 20.64 -10.79
CA ILE A 51 11.17 19.28 -10.46
C ILE A 51 11.47 19.20 -8.96
N ALA A 52 12.19 20.18 -8.42
CA ALA A 52 12.54 20.21 -7.01
C ALA A 52 11.28 20.26 -6.13
N GLU A 53 10.32 21.12 -6.49
CA GLU A 53 9.04 21.24 -5.78
C GLU A 53 8.26 19.92 -5.78
N LEU A 54 8.11 19.26 -6.95
CA LEU A 54 7.43 17.98 -7.05
C LEU A 54 8.10 16.89 -6.21
N ILE A 55 9.43 16.84 -6.21
CA ILE A 55 10.19 15.87 -5.41
C ILE A 55 9.95 16.09 -3.92
N ASP A 56 9.97 17.34 -3.45
CA ASP A 56 9.76 17.66 -2.04
C ASP A 56 8.32 17.35 -1.59
N GLU A 57 7.33 17.66 -2.43
CA GLU A 57 5.93 17.29 -2.21
C GLU A 57 5.76 15.77 -2.08
N GLU A 58 6.31 15.00 -3.02
CA GLU A 58 6.22 13.54 -3.04
C GLU A 58 6.93 12.92 -1.82
N LYS A 59 8.13 13.42 -1.47
CA LYS A 59 8.85 13.02 -0.25
C LYS A 59 8.02 13.25 1.00
N ALA A 60 7.33 14.39 1.11
CA ALA A 60 6.50 14.71 2.27
C ALA A 60 5.31 13.75 2.41
N LEU A 61 4.63 13.43 1.30
CA LEU A 61 3.51 12.48 1.27
C LEU A 61 3.97 11.07 1.67
N ILE A 62 5.07 10.58 1.10
CA ILE A 62 5.63 9.26 1.40
C ILE A 62 6.04 9.15 2.87
N LYS A 63 6.72 10.17 3.42
CA LYS A 63 7.13 10.17 4.84
C LYS A 63 5.92 10.09 5.78
N SER A 64 4.86 10.85 5.49
CA SER A 64 3.61 10.80 6.25
C SER A 64 2.96 9.41 6.18
N GLN A 65 2.93 8.81 4.99
CA GLN A 65 2.39 7.46 4.80
C GLN A 65 3.23 6.41 5.53
N LEU A 66 4.56 6.47 5.46
CA LEU A 66 5.46 5.57 6.18
C LEU A 66 5.25 5.66 7.69
N GLN A 67 5.16 6.87 8.26
CA GLN A 67 4.89 7.06 9.68
C GLN A 67 3.60 6.34 10.09
N HIS A 68 2.52 6.51 9.33
CA HIS A 68 1.26 5.83 9.58
C HIS A 68 1.38 4.31 9.48
N LEU A 69 2.03 3.78 8.44
CA LEU A 69 2.21 2.34 8.23
C LEU A 69 3.05 1.72 9.34
N TYR A 70 4.11 2.39 9.79
CA TYR A 70 4.96 1.95 10.89
C TYR A 70 4.21 1.91 12.22
N ALA A 71 3.43 2.95 12.53
CA ALA A 71 2.57 2.95 13.70
C ALA A 71 1.56 1.80 13.66
N ARG A 72 0.95 1.55 12.49
CA ARG A 72 0.01 0.45 12.28
C ARG A 72 0.67 -0.92 12.45
N LYS A 73 1.89 -1.09 11.95
CA LYS A 73 2.67 -2.33 12.11
C LYS A 73 2.94 -2.62 13.58
N LYS A 74 3.40 -1.61 14.32
CA LYS A 74 3.65 -1.73 15.76
C LYS A 74 2.38 -2.08 16.54
N LEU A 75 1.25 -1.47 16.19
CA LEU A 75 -0.03 -1.71 16.86
C LEU A 75 -0.57 -3.13 16.64
N LEU A 76 -0.49 -3.65 15.42
CA LEU A 76 -1.14 -4.92 15.04
C LEU A 76 -0.23 -6.14 15.10
N PHE A 77 1.09 -5.94 15.02
CA PHE A 77 2.08 -7.00 14.79
C PHE A 77 3.30 -6.85 15.69
N SER A 78 3.09 -6.48 16.95
CA SER A 78 4.14 -6.32 17.96
C SER A 78 4.82 -7.62 18.38
N ASP A 79 4.23 -8.77 18.08
CA ASP A 79 4.73 -10.09 18.47
C ASP A 79 4.48 -11.16 17.41
N GLN A 80 5.22 -12.27 17.52
CA GLN A 80 5.19 -13.36 16.56
C GLN A 80 3.86 -14.11 16.52
N LYS A 81 3.07 -14.09 17.62
CA LYS A 81 1.77 -14.76 17.68
C LYS A 81 0.76 -14.01 16.81
N ASN A 82 0.73 -12.68 16.90
CA ASN A 82 -0.15 -11.83 16.10
C ASN A 82 0.24 -11.86 14.61
N ILE A 83 1.54 -11.90 14.30
CA ILE A 83 2.03 -12.09 12.93
C ILE A 83 1.54 -13.44 12.36
N LYS A 84 1.77 -14.56 13.06
CA LYS A 84 1.36 -15.88 12.58
C LYS A 84 -0.16 -15.98 12.38
N LYS A 85 -0.95 -15.41 13.29
CA LYS A 85 -2.41 -15.42 13.21
C LYS A 85 -2.96 -14.66 12.00
N ASN A 86 -2.26 -13.62 11.54
CA ASN A 86 -2.75 -12.69 10.52
C ASN A 86 -1.70 -12.46 9.42
N TYR A 87 -1.03 -13.53 8.99
CA TYR A 87 0.19 -13.42 8.20
C TYR A 87 0.00 -12.72 6.85
N GLY A 88 -1.12 -12.97 6.15
CA GLY A 88 -1.44 -12.27 4.91
C GLY A 88 -1.56 -10.74 5.10
N HIS A 89 -2.20 -10.30 6.18
CA HIS A 89 -2.30 -8.86 6.50
C HIS A 89 -0.92 -8.27 6.83
N TYR A 90 -0.09 -9.00 7.57
CA TYR A 90 1.30 -8.61 7.82
C TYR A 90 2.07 -8.42 6.51
N LEU A 91 1.99 -9.37 5.56
CA LEU A 91 2.68 -9.28 4.27
C LEU A 91 2.24 -8.08 3.43
N ILE A 92 0.95 -7.78 3.38
CA ILE A 92 0.45 -6.60 2.64
C ILE A 92 0.95 -5.30 3.28
N LEU A 93 0.94 -5.23 4.61
CA LEU A 93 1.44 -4.05 5.32
C LEU A 93 2.95 -3.86 5.12
N THR A 94 3.75 -4.92 5.24
CA THR A 94 5.20 -4.81 5.03
C THR A 94 5.54 -4.53 3.57
N ARG A 95 4.80 -5.09 2.60
CA ARG A 95 4.96 -4.74 1.19
C ARG A 95 4.68 -3.26 0.94
N ALA A 96 3.65 -2.70 1.57
CA ALA A 96 3.34 -1.27 1.45
C ALA A 96 4.46 -0.39 2.03
N ILE A 97 5.05 -0.79 3.17
CA ILE A 97 6.22 -0.12 3.76
C ILE A 97 7.40 -0.18 2.79
N SER A 98 7.82 -1.37 2.36
CA SER A 98 8.99 -1.54 1.49
C SER A 98 8.86 -0.78 0.17
N ARG A 99 7.66 -0.71 -0.42
CA ARG A 99 7.42 0.11 -1.62
C ARG A 99 7.67 1.59 -1.36
N ASN A 100 7.15 2.12 -0.27
CA ASN A 100 7.31 3.53 0.08
C ASN A 100 8.76 3.88 0.46
N GLU A 101 9.45 2.98 1.16
CA GLU A 101 10.87 3.15 1.48
C GLU A 101 11.72 3.19 0.22
N GLY A 102 11.52 2.25 -0.70
CA GLY A 102 12.25 2.24 -1.97
C GLY A 102 11.97 3.48 -2.82
N GLN A 103 10.73 3.97 -2.83
CA GLN A 103 10.40 5.22 -3.53
C GLN A 103 11.09 6.42 -2.88
N LEU A 104 11.10 6.51 -1.55
CA LEU A 104 11.78 7.58 -0.83
C LEU A 104 13.29 7.54 -1.04
N GLU A 105 13.89 6.35 -1.04
CA GLU A 105 15.31 6.16 -1.33
C GLU A 105 15.66 6.65 -2.73
N TRP A 106 14.88 6.27 -3.74
CA TRP A 106 15.06 6.75 -5.10
C TRP A 106 14.94 8.28 -5.20
N LEU A 107 13.92 8.89 -4.60
CA LEU A 107 13.75 10.35 -4.58
C LEU A 107 14.90 11.09 -3.88
N ASN A 108 15.57 10.47 -2.93
CA ASN A 108 16.75 11.04 -2.26
C ASN A 108 18.04 10.89 -3.09
N SER A 109 18.02 10.05 -4.13
CA SER A 109 19.15 9.87 -5.05
C SER A 109 19.11 10.79 -6.27
N LEU A 110 17.97 11.46 -6.50
CA LEU A 110 17.79 12.52 -7.49
C LEU A 110 18.40 13.82 -6.97
#